data_AF-A0A7X6BFF2-F1
#
_entry.id   AF-A0A7X6BFF2-F1
#
_cell.length_a   1.000
_cell.length_b   1.000
_cell.length_c   1.000
_cell.angle_alpha   90.00
_cell.angle_beta   90.00
_cell.angle_gamma   90.00
#
_symmetry.space_group_name_H-M   'P 1'
#
loop_
_entity.id
_entity.type
_entity.pdbx_description
1 polymer ?
#
loop_
_entity_poly.entity_id
_entity_poly.type
_entity_poly.pdbx_seq_one_letter_code
_entity_poly.pdbx_strand_id
1 'polypeptide(L)'
;NDLILGKSASPHHSSPSDELTYQWHDFWGAGQALAEIERIATGTMTSTGLGKEVKFECVCGATNKRRMRCLPQGKIVSCINPECAETWDVEISDGEYEFARRGHYLECLCGTTHFVTSTSTEKMDRQEWGTIPCECGGKLLLRWSLNYVVMPPKSEQAATGEAAEE
;
A
#
# COMPACT_ATOMS: atom_id res chain seq x y z
N ASN A 1 -23.92 50.50 -64.63
CA ASN A 1 -23.61 51.68 -63.81
C ASN A 1 -22.27 51.47 -63.15
N ASP A 2 -21.28 52.10 -63.77
CA ASP A 2 -19.92 52.23 -63.31
C ASP A 2 -19.83 52.90 -61.95
N LEU A 3 -18.84 52.48 -61.16
CA LEU A 3 -17.88 53.40 -60.54
C LEU A 3 -16.64 52.63 -60.09
N ILE A 4 -15.58 52.79 -60.89
CA ILE A 4 -14.19 52.52 -60.53
C ILE A 4 -13.59 53.82 -59.98
N LEU A 5 -12.94 53.73 -58.82
CA LEU A 5 -11.77 54.51 -58.38
C LEU A 5 -10.98 53.53 -57.50
N GLY A 6 -9.80 53.00 -57.81
CA GLY A 6 -8.67 53.58 -58.53
C GLY A 6 -7.68 54.18 -57.53
N LYS A 7 -6.71 53.41 -57.04
CA LYS A 7 -5.31 53.84 -56.81
C LYS A 7 -4.36 52.66 -56.49
N SER A 8 -3.13 52.88 -56.90
CA SER A 8 -2.09 51.95 -57.35
C SER A 8 -0.95 51.69 -56.35
N ALA A 9 -0.18 50.65 -56.67
CA ALA A 9 1.27 50.44 -56.46
C ALA A 9 1.74 49.59 -55.24
N SER A 10 2.29 48.41 -55.58
CA SER A 10 3.07 47.42 -54.80
C SER A 10 4.49 47.91 -54.41
N PRO A 11 5.46 47.05 -53.98
CA PRO A 11 5.46 45.74 -53.27
C PRO A 11 6.44 45.70 -52.05
N HIS A 12 6.55 44.51 -51.45
CA HIS A 12 7.59 43.98 -50.54
C HIS A 12 7.31 44.10 -49.03
N HIS A 13 6.89 42.99 -48.42
CA HIS A 13 7.84 42.08 -47.77
C HIS A 13 7.15 40.76 -47.43
N SER A 14 7.80 39.68 -47.81
CA SER A 14 7.44 38.29 -47.54
C SER A 14 7.52 38.01 -46.03
N SER A 15 6.53 37.30 -45.47
CA SER A 15 6.82 36.25 -44.50
C SER A 15 5.67 35.24 -44.42
N PRO A 16 5.93 33.94 -44.57
CA PRO A 16 4.95 32.86 -44.41
C PRO A 16 4.88 32.38 -42.95
N SER A 17 3.87 31.53 -42.71
CA SER A 17 3.68 30.58 -41.59
C SER A 17 3.28 31.12 -40.21
N ASP A 18 1.96 31.05 -39.95
CA ASP A 18 1.42 30.75 -38.62
C ASP A 18 0.60 29.45 -38.72
N GLU A 19 1.29 28.33 -38.91
CA GLU A 19 0.76 27.00 -38.55
C GLU A 19 1.21 26.71 -37.13
N LEU A 20 0.30 26.87 -36.17
CA LEU A 20 0.46 26.36 -34.81
C LEU A 20 0.38 24.82 -34.84
N THR A 21 1.49 24.18 -35.18
CA THR A 21 1.69 22.75 -34.93
C THR A 21 1.79 22.53 -33.43
N TYR A 22 0.72 22.04 -32.82
CA TYR A 22 0.76 21.50 -31.47
C TYR A 22 1.67 20.27 -31.45
N GLN A 23 2.90 20.47 -31.00
CA GLN A 23 3.89 19.42 -30.78
C GLN A 23 3.49 18.64 -29.51
N TRP A 24 2.76 17.54 -29.70
CA TRP A 24 2.47 16.58 -28.65
C TRP A 24 3.75 15.80 -28.32
N HIS A 25 4.50 16.28 -27.33
CA HIS A 25 5.56 15.49 -26.73
C HIS A 25 4.95 14.29 -25.97
N ASP A 26 5.21 13.10 -26.49
CA ASP A 26 5.24 11.80 -25.81
C ASP A 26 4.14 11.54 -24.78
N PHE A 27 2.92 11.36 -25.28
CA PHE A 27 1.78 10.88 -24.51
C PHE A 27 1.83 9.34 -24.36
N TRP A 28 2.84 8.83 -23.63
CA TRP A 28 3.04 7.38 -23.36
C TRP A 28 1.92 6.73 -22.52
N GLY A 29 0.93 7.51 -22.06
CA GLY A 29 -0.23 7.04 -21.28
C GLY A 29 -1.51 6.76 -22.07
N ALA A 30 -1.66 7.28 -23.30
CA ALA A 30 -2.93 7.18 -24.05
C ALA A 30 -3.21 5.77 -24.55
N GLY A 31 -2.19 5.06 -25.04
CA GLY A 31 -2.36 3.71 -25.58
C GLY A 31 -2.84 2.71 -24.51
N GLN A 32 -2.31 2.82 -23.29
CA GLN A 32 -2.73 1.98 -22.16
C GLN A 32 -4.15 2.34 -21.67
N ALA A 33 -4.49 3.63 -21.70
CA ALA A 33 -5.84 4.08 -21.33
C ALA A 33 -6.89 3.61 -22.34
N LEU A 34 -6.59 3.70 -23.65
CA LEU A 34 -7.53 3.32 -24.71
C LEU A 34 -7.79 1.80 -24.73
N ALA A 35 -6.72 0.99 -24.64
CA ALA A 35 -6.84 -0.47 -24.59
C ALA A 35 -7.66 -0.94 -23.38
N GLU A 36 -7.54 -0.25 -22.25
CA GLU A 36 -8.31 -0.57 -21.05
C GLU A 36 -9.77 -0.11 -21.14
N ILE A 37 -10.06 1.03 -21.80
CA ILE A 37 -11.43 1.48 -22.08
C ILE A 37 -12.15 0.47 -22.98
N GLU A 38 -11.48 -0.03 -24.03
CA GLU A 38 -12.02 -1.06 -24.92
C GLU A 38 -12.26 -2.38 -24.17
N ARG A 39 -11.37 -2.73 -23.23
CA ARG A 39 -11.52 -3.90 -22.36
C ARG A 39 -12.67 -3.76 -21.36
N ILE A 40 -12.88 -2.58 -20.78
CA ILE A 40 -14.00 -2.27 -19.87
C ILE A 40 -15.32 -2.28 -20.65
N ALA A 41 -15.33 -1.76 -21.88
CA ALA A 41 -16.51 -1.76 -22.74
C ALA A 41 -16.95 -3.18 -23.15
N THR A 42 -16.03 -4.15 -23.12
CA THR A 42 -16.27 -5.54 -23.55
C THR A 42 -16.48 -6.53 -22.40
N GLY A 43 -16.37 -6.12 -21.12
CA GLY A 43 -16.58 -7.03 -19.99
C GLY A 43 -16.85 -6.35 -18.65
N THR A 44 -17.82 -6.88 -17.91
CA THR A 44 -18.14 -6.47 -16.54
C THR A 44 -16.98 -6.76 -15.59
N MET A 45 -16.03 -5.83 -15.44
CA MET A 45 -15.01 -5.92 -14.40
C MET A 45 -14.57 -4.54 -13.91
N THR A 46 -14.55 -4.40 -12.59
CA THR A 46 -14.10 -3.23 -11.83
C THR A 46 -12.67 -2.84 -12.24
N SER A 47 -12.50 -1.56 -12.61
CA SER A 47 -11.28 -1.04 -13.22
C SER A 47 -10.04 -1.26 -12.36
N THR A 48 -9.13 -2.10 -12.84
CA THR A 48 -7.76 -2.17 -12.34
C THR A 48 -6.98 -0.96 -12.85
N GLY A 49 -7.34 0.26 -12.43
CA GLY A 49 -6.76 1.52 -12.88
C GLY A 49 -5.23 1.60 -12.92
N LEU A 50 -4.76 2.32 -13.93
CA LEU A 50 -3.38 2.55 -14.35
C LEU A 50 -2.41 2.92 -13.20
N GLY A 51 -1.19 2.37 -13.23
CA GLY A 51 -0.08 2.71 -12.32
C GLY A 51 0.98 1.61 -12.19
N LYS A 52 2.17 1.95 -11.67
CA LYS A 52 3.21 0.96 -11.33
C LYS A 52 2.71 0.02 -10.24
N GLU A 53 3.04 -1.27 -10.38
CA GLU A 53 2.60 -2.34 -9.49
C GLU A 53 3.80 -3.09 -8.92
N VAL A 54 3.62 -3.57 -7.70
CA VAL A 54 4.52 -4.49 -7.02
C VAL A 54 3.82 -5.83 -6.83
N LYS A 55 4.60 -6.91 -6.90
CA LYS A 55 4.14 -8.27 -6.70
C LYS A 55 5.00 -8.94 -5.64
N PHE A 56 4.36 -9.75 -4.79
CA PHE A 56 5.04 -10.60 -3.83
C PHE A 56 4.26 -11.90 -3.63
N GLU A 57 4.93 -12.95 -3.17
CA GLU A 57 4.31 -14.24 -2.89
C GLU A 57 3.95 -14.37 -1.41
N CYS A 58 2.74 -14.83 -1.14
CA CYS A 58 2.32 -15.23 0.18
C CYS A 58 2.88 -16.61 0.54
N VAL A 59 3.03 -16.88 1.84
CA VAL A 59 3.31 -18.23 2.37
C VAL A 59 2.30 -19.29 1.92
N CYS A 60 1.04 -18.93 1.63
CA CYS A 60 0.05 -19.86 1.08
C CYS A 60 0.18 -20.12 -0.44
N GLY A 61 1.20 -19.56 -1.09
CA GLY A 61 1.46 -19.67 -2.53
C GLY A 61 0.71 -18.68 -3.41
N ALA A 62 -0.19 -17.86 -2.84
CA ALA A 62 -0.90 -16.85 -3.61
C ALA A 62 0.01 -15.66 -3.98
N THR A 63 0.00 -15.23 -5.24
CA THR A 63 0.69 -14.02 -5.69
C THR A 63 -0.15 -12.78 -5.42
N ASN A 64 0.32 -11.91 -4.53
CA ASN A 64 -0.30 -10.63 -4.23
C ASN A 64 0.18 -9.56 -5.22
N LYS A 65 -0.76 -8.90 -5.90
CA LYS A 65 -0.48 -7.77 -6.81
C LYS A 65 -1.12 -6.50 -6.24
N ARG A 66 -0.32 -5.45 -6.08
CA ARG A 66 -0.75 -4.19 -5.47
C ARG A 66 -0.19 -2.99 -6.23
N ARG A 67 -0.95 -1.90 -6.29
CA ARG A 67 -0.50 -0.64 -6.92
C ARG A 67 0.35 0.13 -5.93
N MET A 68 1.53 0.58 -6.35
CA MET A 68 2.49 1.27 -5.47
C MET A 68 1.87 2.53 -4.84
N ARG A 69 1.08 3.30 -5.60
CA ARG A 69 0.36 4.50 -5.10
C ARG A 69 -0.59 4.23 -3.93
N CYS A 70 -1.00 2.98 -3.75
CA CYS A 70 -1.92 2.55 -2.69
C CYS A 70 -1.20 1.89 -1.52
N LEU A 71 0.14 1.92 -1.49
CA LEU A 71 0.99 1.30 -0.48
C LEU A 71 1.90 2.36 0.17
N PRO A 72 1.39 3.22 1.06
CA PRO A 72 2.25 4.04 1.90
C PRO A 72 3.00 3.18 2.94
N GLN A 73 4.09 3.73 3.47
CA GLN A 73 4.85 3.15 4.59
C GLN A 73 3.92 2.76 5.75
N GLY A 74 4.12 1.57 6.31
CA GLY A 74 3.35 1.05 7.44
C GLY A 74 1.92 0.61 7.09
N LYS A 75 1.54 0.61 5.81
CA LYS A 75 0.23 0.07 5.42
C LYS A 75 0.20 -1.44 5.61
N ILE A 76 -0.91 -1.91 6.18
CA ILE A 76 -1.19 -3.34 6.29
C ILE A 76 -1.85 -3.83 5.00
N VAL A 77 -1.32 -4.91 4.44
CA VAL A 77 -1.86 -5.60 3.27
C VAL A 77 -2.27 -7.01 3.67
N SER A 78 -3.48 -7.43 3.31
CA SER A 78 -3.94 -8.82 3.50
C SER A 78 -3.69 -9.65 2.25
N CYS A 79 -3.61 -10.97 2.44
CA CYS A 79 -3.49 -11.92 1.34
C CYS A 79 -4.70 -11.81 0.41
N ILE A 80 -4.49 -12.02 -0.88
CA ILE A 80 -5.58 -12.07 -1.86
C ILE A 80 -6.44 -13.34 -1.73
N ASN A 81 -5.88 -14.42 -1.16
CA ASN A 81 -6.64 -15.62 -0.86
C ASN A 81 -7.50 -15.38 0.40
N PRO A 82 -8.85 -15.41 0.32
CA PRO A 82 -9.74 -15.14 1.45
C PRO A 82 -9.61 -16.16 2.58
N GLU A 83 -9.17 -17.38 2.29
CA GLU A 83 -8.95 -18.43 3.30
C GLU A 83 -7.59 -18.29 4.00
N CYS A 84 -6.77 -17.31 3.61
CA CYS A 84 -5.45 -17.08 4.18
C CYS A 84 -5.49 -15.89 5.16
N ALA A 85 -5.11 -16.13 6.41
CA ALA A 85 -5.06 -15.10 7.45
C ALA A 85 -3.77 -14.23 7.42
N GLU A 86 -2.91 -14.41 6.42
CA GLU A 86 -1.65 -13.69 6.33
C GLU A 86 -1.85 -12.21 6.03
N THR A 87 -1.12 -11.39 6.77
CA THR A 87 -1.03 -9.95 6.56
C THR A 87 0.43 -9.49 6.63
N TRP A 88 0.74 -8.38 5.94
CA TRP A 88 2.09 -7.82 5.88
C TRP A 88 2.07 -6.32 6.12
N ASP A 89 3.07 -5.83 6.85
CA ASP A 89 3.39 -4.41 6.93
C ASP A 89 4.23 -4.03 5.70
N VAL A 90 3.86 -2.92 5.06
CA VAL A 90 4.62 -2.34 3.95
C VAL A 90 5.79 -1.55 4.51
N GLU A 91 6.99 -1.93 4.12
CA GLU A 91 8.23 -1.23 4.42
C GLU A 91 8.84 -0.70 3.11
N ILE A 92 9.27 0.55 3.12
CA ILE A 92 9.82 1.24 1.96
C ILE A 92 11.21 1.75 2.33
N SER A 93 12.22 1.15 1.72
CA SER A 93 13.64 1.45 1.93
C SER A 93 14.27 1.79 0.58
N ASP A 94 14.88 2.97 0.45
CA ASP A 94 15.51 3.44 -0.79
C ASP A 94 14.62 3.37 -2.06
N GLY A 95 13.29 3.45 -1.88
CA GLY A 95 12.30 3.37 -2.96
C GLY A 95 11.91 1.94 -3.37
N GLU A 96 12.49 0.93 -2.73
CA GLU A 96 12.10 -0.48 -2.86
C GLU A 96 11.03 -0.83 -1.83
N TYR A 97 10.15 -1.75 -2.21
CA TYR A 97 9.02 -2.19 -1.39
C TYR A 97 9.32 -3.56 -0.78
N GLU A 98 9.32 -3.62 0.53
CA GLU A 98 9.41 -4.83 1.33
C GLU A 98 8.08 -5.11 2.05
N PHE A 99 7.83 -6.39 2.32
CA PHE A 99 6.59 -6.87 2.93
C PHE A 99 6.93 -7.72 4.15
N ALA A 100 6.91 -7.09 5.33
CA ALA A 100 7.20 -7.75 6.60
C ALA A 100 5.98 -8.51 7.08
N ARG A 101 6.10 -9.83 7.29
CA ARG A 101 4.99 -10.70 7.73
C ARG A 101 4.55 -10.33 9.15
N ARG A 102 3.25 -10.11 9.37
CA ARG A 102 2.70 -9.68 10.66
C ARG A 102 2.31 -10.87 11.53
N GLY A 103 2.97 -10.97 12.67
CA GLY A 103 2.70 -12.02 13.64
C GLY A 103 3.82 -12.18 14.64
N HIS A 104 3.79 -13.30 15.36
CA HIS A 104 4.77 -13.63 16.37
C HIS A 104 5.32 -15.04 16.15
N TYR A 105 6.64 -15.18 16.30
CA TYR A 105 7.30 -16.46 16.40
C TYR A 105 7.26 -16.92 17.86
N LEU A 106 6.75 -18.13 18.08
CA LEU A 106 6.67 -18.79 19.37
C LEU A 106 7.54 -20.03 19.35
N GLU A 107 8.41 -20.19 20.34
CA GLU A 107 9.32 -21.33 20.43
C GLU A 107 8.75 -22.40 21.37
N CYS A 108 8.72 -23.65 20.90
CA CYS A 108 8.42 -24.80 21.73
C CYS A 108 9.66 -25.21 22.55
N LEU A 109 9.48 -25.91 23.67
CA LEU A 109 10.59 -26.42 24.48
C LEU A 109 11.51 -27.40 23.74
N CYS A 110 11.07 -27.97 22.62
CA CYS A 110 11.92 -28.78 21.74
C CYS A 110 12.79 -27.95 20.77
N GLY A 111 12.69 -26.62 20.80
CA GLY A 111 13.39 -25.69 19.90
C GLY A 111 12.69 -25.43 18.56
N THR A 112 11.54 -26.07 18.29
CA THR A 112 10.77 -25.78 17.07
C THR A 112 10.05 -24.45 17.19
N THR A 113 10.15 -23.62 16.15
CA THR A 113 9.45 -22.33 16.09
C THR A 113 8.14 -22.43 15.32
N HIS A 114 7.08 -21.85 15.87
CA HIS A 114 5.77 -21.74 15.27
C HIS A 114 5.47 -20.27 14.98
N PHE A 115 4.89 -19.96 13.83
CA PHE A 115 4.43 -18.61 13.52
C PHE A 115 2.93 -18.47 13.75
N VAL A 116 2.54 -17.42 14.47
CA VAL A 116 1.13 -17.06 14.70
C VAL A 116 0.86 -15.73 14.03
N THR A 117 -0.08 -15.70 13.08
CA THR A 117 -0.44 -14.46 12.39
C THR A 117 -1.11 -13.48 13.35
N SER A 118 -0.87 -12.18 13.18
CA SER A 118 -1.55 -11.16 14.00
C SER A 118 -3.08 -11.26 13.87
N THR A 119 -3.58 -11.54 12.66
CA THR A 119 -5.02 -11.68 12.40
C THR A 119 -5.64 -12.86 13.15
N SER A 120 -4.93 -13.98 13.31
CA SER A 120 -5.40 -15.10 14.13
C SER A 120 -5.58 -14.68 15.59
N THR A 121 -4.61 -13.93 16.13
CA THR A 121 -4.65 -13.45 17.52
C THR A 121 -5.71 -12.36 17.73
N GLU A 122 -5.88 -11.44 16.78
CA GLU A 122 -6.87 -10.35 16.83
C GLU A 122 -8.33 -10.85 16.72
N LYS A 123 -8.55 -12.01 16.09
CA LYS A 123 -9.87 -12.65 15.99
C LYS A 123 -10.26 -13.45 17.22
N MET A 124 -9.35 -13.67 18.15
CA MET A 124 -9.65 -14.38 19.40
C MET A 124 -10.56 -13.55 20.28
N ASP A 125 -11.47 -14.22 20.97
CA ASP A 125 -12.27 -13.59 22.00
C ASP A 125 -11.39 -13.12 23.16
N ARG A 126 -11.86 -12.09 23.87
CA ARG A 126 -11.11 -11.57 25.01
C ARG A 126 -10.90 -12.68 26.04
N GLN A 127 -9.66 -12.88 26.47
CA GLN A 127 -9.27 -13.91 27.45
C GLN A 127 -9.37 -15.36 26.93
N GLU A 128 -9.68 -15.57 25.65
CA GLU A 128 -9.68 -16.89 25.02
C GLU A 128 -8.27 -17.49 25.00
N TRP A 129 -8.21 -18.81 25.16
CA TRP A 129 -6.99 -19.60 25.02
C TRP A 129 -6.93 -20.28 23.66
N GLY A 130 -5.89 -19.97 22.88
CA GLY A 130 -5.49 -20.71 21.70
C GLY A 130 -4.46 -21.78 22.05
N THR A 131 -4.50 -22.91 21.34
CA THR A 131 -3.53 -24.00 21.48
C THR A 131 -2.88 -24.28 20.14
N ILE A 132 -1.55 -24.36 20.12
CA ILE A 132 -0.76 -24.78 18.95
C ILE A 132 -0.09 -26.10 19.28
N PRO A 133 -0.47 -27.21 18.61
CA PRO A 133 0.22 -28.48 18.79
C PRO A 133 1.61 -28.41 18.14
N CYS A 134 2.60 -28.97 18.83
CA CYS A 134 3.94 -29.19 18.28
C CYS A 134 4.13 -30.67 17.96
N GLU A 135 4.93 -30.98 16.94
CA GLU A 135 5.21 -32.35 16.50
C GLU A 135 5.91 -33.20 17.58
N CYS A 136 6.61 -32.57 18.53
CA CYS A 136 7.20 -33.24 19.68
C CYS A 136 6.17 -33.75 20.72
N GLY A 137 4.88 -33.48 20.53
CA GLY A 137 3.80 -33.78 21.47
C GLY A 137 3.54 -32.66 22.49
N GLY A 138 4.41 -31.65 22.54
CA GLY A 138 4.20 -30.43 23.30
C GLY A 138 3.07 -29.56 22.76
N LYS A 139 2.61 -28.60 23.57
CA LYS A 139 1.58 -27.63 23.20
C LYS A 139 2.01 -26.25 23.62
N LEU A 140 1.89 -25.28 22.72
CA LEU A 140 2.02 -23.87 23.06
C LEU A 140 0.62 -23.32 23.34
N LEU A 141 0.49 -22.63 24.47
CA LEU A 141 -0.75 -21.96 24.86
C LEU A 141 -0.58 -20.47 24.68
N LEU A 142 -1.51 -19.83 23.97
CA LEU A 142 -1.54 -18.39 23.79
C LEU A 142 -2.88 -17.85 24.30
N ARG A 143 -2.86 -16.65 24.86
CA ARG A 143 -4.07 -15.99 25.36
C ARG A 143 -4.09 -14.56 24.87
N TRP A 144 -5.20 -14.12 24.29
CA TRP A 144 -5.39 -12.71 23.99
C TRP A 144 -5.78 -11.96 25.26
N SER A 145 -4.99 -10.94 25.62
CA SER A 145 -5.30 -10.03 26.73
C SER A 145 -5.05 -8.58 26.33
N LEU A 146 -5.98 -7.70 26.70
CA LEU A 146 -5.78 -6.27 26.60
C LEU A 146 -5.09 -5.79 27.89
N ASN A 147 -3.87 -5.28 27.74
CA ASN A 147 -3.10 -4.68 28.83
C ASN A 147 -3.07 -3.17 28.62
N TYR A 148 -3.40 -2.38 29.64
CA TYR A 148 -3.33 -0.92 29.58
C TYR A 148 -2.64 -0.38 30.83
N VAL A 149 -1.93 0.74 30.66
CA VAL A 149 -1.28 1.48 31.74
C VAL A 149 -1.87 2.89 31.73
N VAL A 150 -2.29 3.37 32.90
CA VAL A 150 -2.69 4.76 33.09
C VAL A 150 -1.48 5.52 33.61
N MET A 151 -0.95 6.43 32.80
CA MET A 151 0.15 7.30 33.21
C MET A 151 -0.41 8.51 33.97
N PRO A 152 0.22 8.93 35.09
CA PRO A 152 -0.18 10.14 35.78
C PRO A 152 0.05 11.39 34.90
N PRO A 153 -0.74 12.46 35.08
CA PRO A 153 -0.50 13.72 34.39
C PRO A 153 0.90 14.27 34.72
N LYS A 154 1.56 14.89 33.73
CA LYS A 154 2.95 15.40 33.84
C LYS A 154 3.20 16.30 35.07
N SER A 155 2.17 16.94 35.62
CA SER A 155 2.26 17.82 36.78
C SER A 155 2.62 17.11 38.09
N GLU A 156 2.46 15.78 38.20
CA GLU A 156 2.74 15.02 39.43
C GLU A 156 4.11 14.33 39.45
N GLN A 157 4.83 14.32 38.32
CA GLN A 157 6.15 13.66 38.24
C GLN A 157 7.29 14.48 38.89
N ALA A 158 7.03 15.72 39.30
CA ALA A 158 8.02 16.60 39.93
C ALA A 158 8.03 16.54 41.47
N ALA A 159 7.07 15.87 42.11
CA ALA A 159 6.92 15.90 43.58
C ALA A 159 7.56 14.70 44.31
N THR A 160 8.17 13.77 43.60
CA THR A 160 8.81 12.56 44.16
C THR A 160 10.32 12.56 43.94
N GLY A 161 10.95 13.71 44.18
CA GLY A 161 12.39 13.83 44.37
C GLY A 161 12.68 14.38 45.76
N GLU A 162 13.49 13.64 46.53
CA GLU A 162 14.17 14.05 47.77
C GLU A 162 13.37 14.12 49.07
N ALA A 163 13.40 13.00 49.80
CA ALA A 163 13.76 13.00 51.22
C ALA A 163 14.63 11.77 51.51
N ALA A 164 15.94 11.91 51.27
CA ALA A 164 16.94 11.04 51.87
C ALA A 164 17.32 11.69 53.22
N GLU A 165 16.94 11.05 54.31
CA GLU A 165 17.24 11.47 55.69
C GLU A 165 18.73 11.22 56.03
N GLU A 166 19.35 12.21 56.68
CA GLU A 166 20.64 12.12 57.41
C GLU A 166 20.51 11.38 58.75
#